data_AF-A0A2T4KTE6-F1
#
_entry.id   AF-A0A2T4KTE6-F1
#
_cell.length_a   1.000
_cell.length_b   1.000
_cell.length_c   1.000
_cell.angle_alpha   90.00
_cell.angle_beta   90.00
_cell.angle_gamma   90.00
#
_symmetry.space_group_name_H-M   'P 1'
#
loop_
_entity.id
_entity.type
_entity.pdbx_description
1 polymer ?
#
loop_
_entity_poly.entity_id
_entity_poly.type
_entity_poly.pdbx_seq_one_letter_code
_entity_poly.pdbx_strand_id
1 'polypeptide(L)'
;MENNIDIRPMLSNLMFKRSKEGIPITHDPLLDFNEMEVGDDLVIEFTLSNLENIINPFKRNNNITVLILIYLKNQESNYFINDLWSVELNEKEMKLSHKPFIITLGKVKERIFSDFSNTFTGIRIIALPDQIRLSEYSISRWILDNQENEILHTKIPVILERL
;
A
#
# COMPACT_ATOMS: atom_id res chain seq x y z
N MET A 1 23.90 14.63 8.47
CA MET A 1 23.94 13.44 7.61
C MET A 1 23.09 12.40 8.31
N GLU A 2 21.84 12.29 7.90
CA GLU A 2 21.00 11.16 8.32
C GLU A 2 21.62 9.93 7.64
N ASN A 3 22.13 8.99 8.43
CA ASN A 3 22.52 7.69 7.90
C ASN A 3 21.24 7.05 7.37
N ASN A 4 21.03 7.13 6.06
CA ASN A 4 20.01 6.41 5.31
C ASN A 4 20.28 4.92 5.47
N ILE A 5 19.70 4.34 6.53
CA ILE A 5 19.78 2.92 6.77
C ILE A 5 18.56 2.30 6.11
N ASP A 6 18.89 1.42 5.19
CA ASP A 6 18.02 0.81 4.22
C ASP A 6 17.26 -0.35 4.86
N ILE A 7 15.99 -0.11 5.18
CA ILE A 7 15.07 -1.11 5.74
C ILE A 7 14.28 -1.70 4.57
N ARG A 8 14.71 -2.87 4.11
CA ARG A 8 14.12 -3.55 2.93
C ARG A 8 13.56 -4.94 3.29
N PRO A 9 12.40 -5.03 3.95
CA PRO A 9 11.62 -6.26 3.88
C PRO A 9 11.34 -6.62 2.43
N MET A 10 11.37 -7.91 2.11
CA MET A 10 11.17 -8.38 0.75
C MET A 10 9.69 -8.72 0.51
N LEU A 11 9.11 -8.16 -0.54
CA LEU A 11 7.80 -8.59 -1.02
C LEU A 11 7.91 -9.98 -1.65
N SER A 12 7.44 -11.01 -0.96
CA SER A 12 7.50 -12.39 -1.47
C SER A 12 6.22 -12.82 -2.20
N ASN A 13 5.11 -12.13 -1.94
CA ASN A 13 3.83 -12.41 -2.59
C ASN A 13 2.99 -11.12 -2.68
N LEU A 14 2.27 -10.94 -3.79
CA LEU A 14 1.26 -9.91 -3.98
C LEU A 14 0.12 -10.51 -4.81
N MET A 15 -1.09 -10.44 -4.29
CA MET A 15 -2.29 -10.98 -4.91
C MET A 15 -3.46 -10.00 -4.73
N PHE A 16 -4.23 -9.87 -5.80
CA PHE A 16 -5.48 -9.11 -5.81
C PHE A 16 -6.65 -10.08 -5.81
N LYS A 17 -7.74 -9.76 -5.11
CA LYS A 17 -8.97 -10.56 -5.10
C LYS A 17 -10.17 -9.63 -5.15
N ARG A 18 -11.27 -10.15 -5.70
CA ARG A 18 -12.57 -9.51 -5.70
C ARG A 18 -13.37 -9.99 -4.49
N SER A 19 -13.94 -9.07 -3.73
CA SER A 19 -14.88 -9.35 -2.65
C SER A 19 -16.20 -8.65 -2.95
N LYS A 20 -17.32 -9.29 -2.60
CA LYS A 20 -18.66 -8.73 -2.80
C LYS A 20 -19.48 -8.95 -1.53
N GLU A 21 -20.25 -7.95 -1.14
CA GLU A 21 -21.07 -8.03 0.07
C GLU A 21 -21.99 -9.25 0.04
N GLY A 22 -21.98 -10.04 1.11
CA GLY A 22 -22.76 -11.28 1.22
C GLY A 22 -22.19 -12.49 0.46
N ILE A 23 -21.05 -12.37 -0.22
CA ILE A 23 -20.37 -13.47 -0.91
C ILE A 23 -19.01 -13.72 -0.25
N PRO A 24 -18.70 -14.97 0.15
CA PRO A 24 -17.39 -15.32 0.68
C PRO A 24 -16.27 -14.98 -0.31
N ILE A 25 -15.19 -14.39 0.21
CA ILE A 25 -13.99 -14.13 -0.59
C ILE A 25 -13.43 -15.46 -1.09
N THR A 26 -13.30 -15.60 -2.40
CA THR A 26 -12.68 -16.77 -3.02
C THR A 26 -11.18 -16.77 -2.74
N HIS A 27 -10.57 -17.94 -2.63
CA HIS A 27 -9.11 -18.03 -2.52
C HIS A 27 -8.41 -17.69 -3.84
N ASP A 28 -9.12 -17.72 -4.96
CA ASP A 28 -8.58 -17.51 -6.29
C ASP A 28 -8.20 -16.03 -6.53
N PRO A 29 -7.04 -15.76 -7.15
CA PRO A 29 -6.62 -14.41 -7.52
C PRO A 29 -7.55 -13.83 -8.60
N LEU A 30 -7.77 -12.52 -8.52
CA LEU A 30 -8.35 -11.73 -9.60
C LEU A 30 -7.30 -11.59 -10.71
N LEU A 31 -7.54 -12.27 -11.84
CA LEU A 31 -6.63 -12.27 -12.99
C LEU A 31 -6.97 -11.18 -14.00
N ASP A 32 -8.25 -10.86 -14.16
CA ASP A 32 -8.75 -9.79 -15.02
C ASP A 32 -9.57 -8.78 -14.21
N PHE A 33 -9.04 -7.57 -14.07
CA PHE A 33 -9.72 -6.49 -13.34
C PHE A 33 -10.95 -5.95 -14.05
N ASN A 34 -11.15 -6.27 -15.34
CA ASN A 34 -12.40 -5.95 -16.03
C ASN A 34 -13.60 -6.76 -15.50
N GLU A 35 -13.36 -7.83 -14.73
CA GLU A 35 -14.40 -8.61 -14.07
C GLU A 35 -14.95 -7.94 -12.79
N MET A 36 -14.34 -6.84 -12.33
CA MET A 36 -14.87 -6.09 -11.21
C MET A 36 -16.15 -5.35 -11.62
N GLU A 37 -17.12 -5.30 -10.71
CA GLU A 37 -18.38 -4.59 -10.89
C GLU A 37 -18.50 -3.42 -9.91
N VAL A 38 -19.41 -2.51 -10.23
CA VAL A 38 -19.83 -1.46 -9.31
C VAL A 38 -20.32 -2.07 -7.99
N GLY A 39 -19.65 -1.69 -6.90
CA GLY A 39 -19.98 -2.17 -5.55
C GLY A 39 -19.10 -3.33 -5.08
N ASP A 40 -18.21 -3.84 -5.92
CA ASP A 40 -17.18 -4.78 -5.48
C ASP A 40 -16.08 -4.08 -4.67
N ASP A 41 -15.49 -4.84 -3.76
CA ASP A 41 -14.32 -4.46 -2.99
C ASP A 41 -13.07 -5.12 -3.60
N LEU A 42 -11.97 -4.36 -3.66
CA LEU A 42 -10.67 -4.90 -4.03
C LEU A 42 -9.92 -5.31 -2.78
N VAL A 43 -9.66 -6.60 -2.63
CA VAL A 43 -8.82 -7.13 -1.57
C VAL A 43 -7.39 -7.27 -2.08
N ILE A 44 -6.44 -6.74 -1.33
CA ILE A 44 -5.01 -6.79 -1.63
C ILE A 44 -4.36 -7.62 -0.53
N GLU A 45 -3.77 -8.74 -0.93
CA GLU A 45 -3.01 -9.61 -0.06
C GLU A 45 -1.55 -9.53 -0.44
N PHE A 46 -0.67 -9.31 0.54
CA PHE A 46 0.75 -9.34 0.31
C PHE A 46 1.50 -9.98 1.47
N THR A 47 2.71 -10.45 1.22
CA THR A 47 3.56 -11.04 2.25
C THR A 47 4.91 -10.37 2.25
N LEU A 48 5.31 -9.89 3.43
CA LEU A 48 6.67 -9.45 3.67
C LEU A 48 7.45 -10.64 4.21
N SER A 49 8.64 -10.84 3.67
CA SER A 49 9.56 -11.92 4.03
C SER A 49 10.90 -11.34 4.46
N ASN A 50 11.75 -12.19 5.01
CA ASN A 50 13.09 -11.85 5.46
C ASN A 50 13.08 -10.84 6.62
N LEU A 51 12.03 -10.84 7.46
CA LEU A 51 11.86 -9.86 8.55
C LEU A 51 12.90 -10.08 9.66
N GLU A 52 13.26 -11.34 9.92
CA GLU A 52 14.25 -11.76 10.90
C GLU A 52 15.67 -11.24 10.62
N ASN A 53 15.94 -10.86 9.36
CA ASN A 53 17.23 -10.34 8.93
C ASN A 53 17.25 -8.81 8.82
N ILE A 54 16.14 -8.13 9.11
CA ILE A 54 16.08 -6.67 9.12
C ILE A 54 16.70 -6.14 10.40
N ILE A 55 17.66 -5.23 10.24
CA ILE A 55 18.30 -4.53 11.35
C ILE A 55 17.80 -3.10 11.32
N ASN A 56 17.04 -2.70 12.34
CA ASN A 56 16.65 -1.30 12.51
C ASN A 56 17.57 -0.63 13.55
N PRO A 57 18.51 0.20 13.12
CA PRO A 57 19.51 0.85 13.99
C PRO A 57 18.89 1.92 14.89
N PHE A 58 17.69 2.39 14.57
CA PHE A 58 17.01 3.49 15.29
C PHE A 58 16.19 2.98 16.48
N LYS A 59 15.92 1.67 16.54
CA LYS A 59 15.11 1.04 17.60
C LYS A 59 15.82 -0.20 18.15
N ARG A 60 16.01 -0.25 19.48
CA ARG A 60 16.64 -1.40 20.15
C ARG A 60 15.94 -2.73 19.89
N ASN A 61 14.64 -2.71 19.59
CA ASN A 61 13.82 -3.90 19.43
C ASN A 61 13.59 -4.26 17.95
N ASN A 62 14.30 -3.61 17.02
CA ASN A 62 14.17 -3.79 15.58
C ASN A 62 12.77 -3.52 14.97
N ASN A 63 11.82 -2.98 15.73
CA ASN A 63 10.47 -2.70 15.23
C ASN A 63 10.51 -1.79 13.99
N ILE A 64 9.62 -2.03 13.02
CA ILE A 64 9.44 -1.15 11.85
C ILE A 64 7.98 -0.78 11.68
N THR A 65 7.71 0.28 10.93
CA THR A 65 6.35 0.63 10.51
C THR A 65 6.19 0.32 9.02
N VAL A 66 5.18 -0.45 8.66
CA VAL A 66 4.75 -0.65 7.28
C VAL A 66 3.64 0.34 6.98
N LEU A 67 3.91 1.25 6.05
CA LEU A 67 2.96 2.22 5.55
C LEU A 67 2.36 1.72 4.24
N ILE A 68 1.03 1.69 4.13
CA ILE A 68 0.33 1.46 2.87
C ILE A 68 -0.44 2.73 2.51
N LEU A 69 -0.10 3.31 1.37
CA LEU A 69 -0.71 4.51 0.80
C LEU A 69 -1.48 4.13 -0.45
N ILE A 70 -2.73 4.59 -0.53
CA ILE A 70 -3.52 4.52 -1.75
C ILE A 70 -3.95 5.93 -2.11
N TYR A 71 -3.64 6.30 -3.35
CA TYR A 71 -3.80 7.67 -3.79
C TYR A 71 -4.22 7.73 -5.24
N LEU A 72 -5.01 8.75 -5.56
CA LEU A 72 -5.24 9.18 -6.92
C LEU A 72 -4.15 10.18 -7.30
N LYS A 73 -3.56 10.04 -8.48
CA LYS A 73 -2.57 10.99 -9.01
C LYS A 73 -2.89 11.38 -10.44
N ASN A 74 -2.76 12.67 -10.77
CA ASN A 74 -2.81 13.16 -12.14
C ASN A 74 -1.40 13.41 -12.70
N GLN A 75 -1.30 13.65 -14.02
CA GLN A 75 -0.01 13.88 -14.67
C GLN A 75 0.70 15.17 -14.21
N GLU A 76 -0.03 16.12 -13.63
CA GLU A 76 0.49 17.41 -13.15
C GLU A 76 0.97 17.37 -11.69
N SER A 77 1.20 16.17 -11.15
CA SER A 77 1.66 15.94 -9.76
C SER A 77 0.66 16.33 -8.67
N ASN A 78 -0.60 16.62 -9.03
CA ASN A 78 -1.66 16.70 -8.03
C ASN A 78 -2.04 15.29 -7.61
N TYR A 79 -2.34 15.13 -6.32
CA TYR A 79 -2.74 13.86 -5.75
C TYR A 79 -3.82 14.02 -4.70
N PHE A 80 -4.60 12.95 -4.51
CA PHE A 80 -5.55 12.81 -3.40
C PHE A 80 -5.26 11.49 -2.71
N ILE A 81 -5.23 11.50 -1.39
CA ILE A 81 -5.10 10.27 -0.61
C ILE A 81 -6.51 9.68 -0.52
N ASN A 82 -6.67 8.47 -1.04
CA ASN A 82 -7.91 7.72 -0.86
C ASN A 82 -7.88 7.05 0.50
N ASP A 83 -6.78 6.36 0.81
CA ASP A 83 -6.59 5.67 2.08
C ASP A 83 -5.13 5.63 2.53
N LEU A 84 -4.96 5.49 3.85
CA LEU A 84 -3.66 5.41 4.50
C LEU A 84 -3.72 4.45 5.70
N TRP A 85 -2.91 3.39 5.65
CA TRP A 85 -2.72 2.46 6.75
C TRP A 85 -1.29 2.48 7.24
N SER A 86 -1.12 2.40 8.56
CA SER A 86 0.17 2.26 9.21
C SER A 86 0.10 1.06 10.16
N VAL A 87 0.99 0.09 9.95
CA VAL A 87 1.07 -1.11 10.78
C VAL A 87 2.46 -1.20 11.38
N GLU A 88 2.56 -1.12 12.71
CA GLU A 88 3.82 -1.39 13.40
C GLU A 88 4.05 -2.91 13.48
N LEU A 89 5.24 -3.34 13.07
CA LEU A 89 5.75 -4.68 13.32
C LEU A 89 6.61 -4.66 14.57
N ASN A 90 6.14 -5.35 15.62
CA ASN A 90 6.83 -5.40 16.89
C ASN A 90 7.96 -6.44 16.90
N GLU A 91 8.77 -6.44 17.94
CA GLU A 91 9.92 -7.34 18.12
C GLU A 91 9.61 -8.83 17.88
N LYS A 92 8.43 -9.31 18.26
CA LYS A 92 8.06 -10.71 18.05
C LYS A 92 7.79 -11.00 16.58
N GLU A 93 7.16 -10.07 15.89
CA GLU A 93 6.83 -10.17 14.47
C GLU A 93 8.08 -10.03 13.60
N MET A 94 9.01 -9.18 14.02
CA MET A 94 10.33 -9.05 13.41
C MET A 94 11.22 -10.29 13.56
N LYS A 95 10.82 -11.31 14.35
CA LYS A 95 11.52 -12.60 14.43
C LYS A 95 10.93 -13.67 13.51
N LEU A 96 9.85 -13.36 12.80
CA LEU A 96 9.22 -14.28 11.85
C LEU A 96 9.96 -14.25 10.51
N SER A 97 9.98 -15.38 9.80
CA SER A 97 10.52 -15.41 8.43
C SER A 97 9.67 -14.64 7.43
N HIS A 98 8.37 -14.56 7.70
CA HIS A 98 7.41 -13.85 6.88
C HIS A 98 6.17 -13.44 7.69
N LYS A 99 5.46 -12.43 7.18
CA LYS A 99 4.17 -11.98 7.69
C LYS A 99 3.23 -11.60 6.54
N PRO A 100 2.04 -12.22 6.46
CA PRO A 100 1.02 -11.83 5.50
C PRO A 100 0.23 -10.61 5.99
N PHE A 101 -0.28 -9.84 5.04
CA PHE A 101 -1.13 -8.67 5.22
C PHE A 101 -2.32 -8.78 4.27
N ILE A 102 -3.48 -8.33 4.73
CA ILE A 102 -4.71 -8.27 3.94
C ILE A 102 -5.31 -6.88 4.14
N ILE A 103 -5.60 -6.20 3.04
CA ILE A 103 -6.25 -4.88 3.03
C ILE A 103 -7.46 -4.99 2.12
N THR A 104 -8.59 -4.49 2.57
CA THR A 104 -9.82 -4.43 1.77
C THR A 104 -10.11 -2.99 1.42
N LEU A 105 -10.14 -2.68 0.13
CA LEU A 105 -10.55 -1.40 -0.40
C LEU A 105 -12.04 -1.45 -0.67
N GLY A 106 -12.78 -0.85 0.24
CA GLY A 106 -14.22 -0.75 0.13
C GLY A 106 -14.62 0.17 -1.03
N LYS A 107 -15.59 -0.25 -1.85
CA LYS A 107 -16.19 0.60 -2.90
C LYS A 107 -15.12 1.26 -3.78
N VAL A 108 -14.48 0.46 -4.64
CA VAL A 108 -13.53 0.92 -5.67
C VAL A 108 -14.28 1.82 -6.67
N LYS A 109 -14.55 3.05 -6.24
CA LYS A 109 -15.32 4.09 -6.92
C LYS A 109 -14.65 5.42 -6.60
N GLU A 110 -13.81 5.88 -7.50
CA GLU A 110 -13.40 7.28 -7.46
C GLU A 110 -14.50 8.12 -8.08
N ARG A 111 -15.00 9.12 -7.32
CA ARG A 111 -15.71 10.24 -7.93
C ARG A 111 -14.68 11.04 -8.73
N ILE A 112 -14.65 10.84 -10.04
CA ILE A 112 -13.85 11.70 -10.91
C ILE A 112 -14.54 13.06 -10.94
N PHE A 113 -13.90 14.07 -10.36
CA PHE A 113 -14.25 15.45 -10.69
C PHE A 113 -13.88 15.66 -12.16
N SER A 114 -14.74 16.34 -12.92
CA SER A 114 -14.67 16.53 -14.39
C SER A 114 -13.31 16.96 -14.94
N ASP A 115 -12.42 17.48 -14.09
CA ASP A 115 -11.16 18.11 -14.47
C ASP A 115 -9.95 17.14 -14.38
N PHE A 116 -10.17 15.87 -14.05
CA PHE A 116 -9.12 14.85 -13.88
C PHE A 116 -8.93 13.94 -15.10
N SER A 117 -8.77 14.52 -16.29
CA SER A 117 -8.28 13.75 -17.43
C SER A 117 -6.86 13.22 -17.13
N ASN A 118 -6.60 11.93 -17.40
CA ASN A 118 -5.32 11.25 -17.13
C ASN A 118 -4.97 10.98 -15.65
N THR A 119 -5.95 10.68 -14.81
CA THR A 119 -5.71 10.15 -13.46
C THR A 119 -5.48 8.65 -13.41
N PHE A 120 -4.74 8.21 -12.40
CA PHE A 120 -4.62 6.81 -12.04
C PHE A 120 -4.59 6.64 -10.52
N THR A 121 -5.11 5.52 -10.04
CA THR A 121 -4.95 5.10 -8.64
C THR A 121 -3.63 4.34 -8.49
N GLY A 122 -2.82 4.76 -7.53
CA GLY A 122 -1.58 4.11 -7.14
C GLY A 122 -1.69 3.48 -5.77
N ILE A 123 -0.98 2.37 -5.58
CA ILE A 123 -0.63 1.84 -4.26
C ILE A 123 0.86 2.01 -4.03
N ARG A 124 1.22 2.38 -2.81
CA ARG A 124 2.59 2.37 -2.34
C ARG A 124 2.70 1.70 -0.99
N ILE A 125 3.67 0.82 -0.84
CA ILE A 125 4.00 0.16 0.42
C ILE A 125 5.45 0.54 0.76
N ILE A 126 5.65 1.11 1.94
CA ILE A 126 6.96 1.62 2.40
C ILE A 126 7.24 1.06 3.80
N ALA A 127 8.47 0.60 4.04
CA ALA A 127 8.95 0.30 5.39
C ALA A 127 9.65 1.51 6.00
N LEU A 128 9.37 1.80 7.26
CA LEU A 128 9.93 2.96 7.95
C LEU A 128 10.53 2.55 9.29
N PRO A 129 11.66 3.17 9.70
CA PRO A 129 12.37 2.83 10.93
C PRO A 129 11.62 3.24 12.21
N ASP A 130 10.62 4.10 12.13
CA ASP A 130 9.88 4.56 13.29
C ASP A 130 8.40 4.76 12.94
N GLN A 131 7.57 4.82 13.98
CA GLN A 131 6.22 5.34 13.88
C GLN A 131 6.26 6.75 13.32
N ILE A 132 5.37 7.00 12.37
CA ILE A 132 5.40 8.24 11.64
C ILE A 132 4.47 9.25 12.26
N ARG A 133 4.98 10.47 12.47
CA ARG A 133 4.12 11.65 12.57
C ARG A 133 3.67 12.02 11.17
N LEU A 134 2.40 11.75 10.88
CA LEU A 134 1.78 12.14 9.62
C LEU A 134 1.80 13.66 9.52
N SER A 135 2.57 14.16 8.56
CA SER A 135 2.52 15.56 8.13
C SER A 135 2.21 15.58 6.64
N GLU A 136 1.52 16.61 6.18
CA GLU A 136 1.20 16.81 4.76
C GLU A 136 2.46 16.77 3.90
N TYR A 137 3.55 17.37 4.40
CA TYR A 137 4.87 17.33 3.76
C TYR A 137 5.41 15.90 3.62
N SER A 138 5.40 15.11 4.70
CA SER A 138 5.87 13.72 4.66
C SER A 138 5.08 12.87 3.67
N ILE A 139 3.76 13.03 3.67
CA ILE A 139 2.85 12.32 2.77
C ILE A 139 3.13 12.70 1.31
N SER A 140 3.29 14.00 1.03
CA SER A 140 3.58 14.49 -0.33
C SER A 140 4.84 13.84 -0.88
N ARG A 141 5.91 13.76 -0.07
CA ARG A 141 7.16 13.10 -0.47
C ARG A 141 6.97 11.62 -0.72
N TRP A 142 6.22 10.92 0.13
CA TRP A 142 5.90 9.51 -0.09
C TRP A 142 4.98 9.26 -1.29
N ILE A 143 4.41 10.26 -1.93
CA ILE A 143 3.62 10.07 -3.16
C ILE A 143 4.40 10.54 -4.40
N LEU A 144 5.21 11.59 -4.25
CA LEU A 144 5.88 12.25 -5.37
C LEU A 144 7.32 11.78 -5.59
N ASP A 145 8.06 11.45 -4.52
CA ASP A 145 9.48 11.11 -4.58
C ASP A 145 9.70 9.60 -4.46
N ASN A 146 10.75 9.04 -5.08
CA ASN A 146 11.19 7.67 -4.81
C ASN A 146 11.64 7.53 -3.35
N GLN A 147 11.21 6.46 -2.67
CA GLN A 147 11.59 6.16 -1.29
C GLN A 147 12.60 5.01 -1.27
N GLU A 148 13.66 5.12 -0.47
CA GLU A 148 14.69 4.08 -0.41
C GLU A 148 14.18 2.75 0.18
N ASN A 149 13.25 2.85 1.14
CA ASN A 149 12.64 1.71 1.82
C ASN A 149 11.29 1.31 1.18
N GLU A 150 11.13 1.60 -0.11
CA GLU A 150 9.95 1.20 -0.86
C GLU A 150 9.93 -0.31 -1.09
N ILE A 151 8.79 -0.93 -0.80
CA ILE A 151 8.53 -2.35 -1.01
C ILE A 151 7.74 -2.56 -2.30
N LEU A 152 6.76 -1.70 -2.54
CA LEU A 152 5.89 -1.74 -3.71
C LEU A 152 5.50 -0.33 -4.11
N HIS A 153 5.59 -0.04 -5.41
CA HIS A 153 4.97 1.14 -6.02
C HIS A 153 4.41 0.74 -7.37
N THR A 154 3.09 0.67 -7.45
CA THR A 154 2.42 0.27 -8.69
C THR A 154 1.09 0.98 -8.86
N LYS A 155 0.61 1.01 -10.10
CA LYS A 155 -0.76 1.41 -10.40
C LYS A 155 -1.68 0.23 -10.11
N ILE A 156 -2.83 0.52 -9.53
CA ILE A 156 -3.92 -0.47 -9.43
C ILE A 156 -5.03 -0.04 -10.38
N PRO A 157 -5.54 -0.96 -11.23
CA PRO A 157 -6.67 -0.66 -12.08
C PRO A 157 -7.90 -0.44 -11.19
N VAL A 158 -8.52 0.72 -11.36
CA VAL A 158 -9.75 1.11 -10.70
C VAL A 158 -10.79 1.36 -11.79
N ILE A 159 -11.99 0.81 -11.62
CA ILE A 159 -13.08 1.04 -12.56
C ILE A 159 -13.61 2.45 -12.32
N LEU A 160 -13.35 3.30 -13.31
CA LEU A 160 -13.79 4.69 -13.34
C LEU A 160 -15.23 4.73 -13.87
N GLU A 161 -16.18 5.09 -13.01
CA GLU A 161 -17.57 5.34 -13.41
C GLU A 161 -17.61 6.71 -14.12
N ARG A 162 -17.80 6.71 -15.44
CA ARG A 162 -18.10 7.94 -16.18
C ARG A 162 -19.53 8.35 -15.85
N LEU A 163 -19.68 9.51 -15.20
CA LEU A 163 -20.98 10.17 -15.00
C LEU A 163 -21.55 10.68 -16.33
#